data_AF-A0A7R6XSA8-F1
#
_entry.id   AF-A0A7R6XSA8-F1
#
_cell.length_a   1.000
_cell.length_b   1.000
_cell.length_c   1.000
_cell.angle_alpha   90.00
_cell.angle_beta   90.00
_cell.angle_gamma   90.00
#
_symmetry.space_group_name_H-M   'P 1'
#
loop_
_entity.id
_entity.type
_entity.pdbx_description
1 polymer ?
#
loop_
_entity_poly.entity_id
_entity_poly.type
_entity_poly.pdbx_seq_one_letter_code
_entity_poly.pdbx_strand_id
1 'polypeptide(L)'
;MKWRGSEKIGRGVRGVIFLDPYGMEVSWATVKAIADTEALDCWYFFPLSGLYRNAPRDPTKLSSGKQASLDRVLGATDWRERWYDHKNTSRDMFEDADQAIRRADVDAIERYVKERLQTAFKGAVLDPVRLHHKNGPPLASLFFAVSNPSPPAVALATRMASHILSSGRSSQTRSR
;
A
#
# COMPACT_ATOMS: atom_id res chain seq x y z
N MET A 1 11.00 -19.12 -6.14
CA MET A 1 12.30 -18.94 -5.45
C MET A 1 12.04 -19.13 -3.95
N LYS A 2 12.58 -20.20 -3.33
CA LYS A 2 12.35 -20.50 -1.90
C LYS A 2 13.44 -19.80 -1.09
N TRP A 3 13.07 -18.79 -0.32
CA TRP A 3 13.98 -18.05 0.55
C TRP A 3 14.68 -19.02 1.52
N ARG A 4 16.02 -18.93 1.62
CA ARG A 4 16.88 -19.79 2.45
C ARG A 4 17.46 -19.01 3.64
N GLY A 5 16.66 -18.18 4.29
CA GLY A 5 17.05 -17.59 5.57
C GLY A 5 16.78 -18.55 6.71
N SER A 6 17.59 -18.49 7.78
CA SER A 6 17.39 -19.29 8.99
C SER A 6 16.00 -19.04 9.58
N GLU A 7 15.37 -20.08 10.13
CA GLU A 7 14.01 -20.03 10.73
C GLU A 7 13.83 -18.95 11.80
N LYS A 8 14.93 -18.38 12.30
CA LYS A 8 15.00 -17.08 12.96
C LYS A 8 16.24 -16.38 12.43
N ILE A 9 16.08 -15.20 11.82
CA ILE A 9 17.22 -14.32 11.55
C ILE A 9 17.94 -14.10 12.89
N GLY A 10 19.22 -14.47 12.96
CA GLY A 10 19.97 -14.50 14.22
C GLY A 10 19.89 -13.19 14.99
N ARG A 11 20.01 -13.26 16.33
CA ARG A 11 20.09 -12.07 17.20
C ARG A 11 21.07 -11.06 16.59
N GLY A 12 20.55 -9.92 16.15
CA GLY A 12 21.36 -8.77 15.70
C GLY A 12 21.13 -8.31 14.27
N VAL A 13 20.47 -9.07 13.38
CA VAL A 13 20.16 -8.57 12.04
C VAL A 13 18.78 -7.92 12.03
N ARG A 14 18.76 -6.61 11.82
CA ARG A 14 17.57 -5.79 11.59
C ARG A 14 17.77 -5.00 10.32
N GLY A 15 16.72 -4.87 9.53
CA GLY A 15 16.78 -4.14 8.27
C GLY A 15 15.46 -3.52 7.91
N VAL A 16 15.51 -2.67 6.89
CA VAL A 16 14.33 -2.09 6.26
C VAL A 16 14.42 -2.39 4.77
N ILE A 17 13.33 -2.86 4.19
CA ILE A 17 13.19 -3.10 2.75
C ILE A 17 12.34 -1.99 2.15
N PHE A 18 12.71 -1.53 0.95
CA PHE A 18 11.83 -0.75 0.09
C PHE A 18 11.34 -1.67 -1.04
N LEU A 19 10.03 -1.90 -1.09
CA LEU A 19 9.39 -2.81 -2.04
C LEU A 19 8.46 -2.02 -2.96
N ASP A 20 8.82 -1.99 -4.25
CA ASP A 20 8.05 -1.34 -5.30
C ASP A 20 7.40 -2.40 -6.22
N PRO A 21 6.08 -2.66 -6.10
CA PRO A 21 5.31 -3.49 -7.02
C PRO A 21 4.98 -2.77 -8.34
N TYR A 22 5.88 -1.93 -8.87
CA TYR A 22 5.71 -1.32 -10.19
C TYR A 22 5.43 -2.38 -11.26
N GLY A 23 4.49 -2.08 -12.17
CA GLY A 23 4.04 -3.05 -13.18
C GLY A 23 3.22 -4.22 -12.64
N MET A 24 2.89 -4.25 -11.34
CA MET A 24 2.16 -5.32 -10.67
C MET A 24 2.93 -6.66 -10.64
N GLU A 25 4.26 -6.63 -10.72
CA GLU A 25 5.09 -7.84 -10.87
C GLU A 25 5.40 -8.54 -9.55
N VAL A 26 5.35 -7.81 -8.44
CA VAL A 26 5.61 -8.37 -7.10
C VAL A 26 4.44 -9.25 -6.66
N SER A 27 4.75 -10.51 -6.36
CA SER A 27 3.76 -11.43 -5.79
C SER A 27 3.51 -11.15 -4.31
N TRP A 28 2.28 -11.37 -3.85
CA TRP A 28 1.94 -11.33 -2.43
C TRP A 28 2.75 -12.32 -1.59
N ALA A 29 3.23 -13.41 -2.19
CA ALA A 29 4.13 -14.34 -1.51
C ALA A 29 5.45 -13.68 -1.08
N THR A 30 5.94 -12.69 -1.85
CA THR A 30 7.12 -11.89 -1.48
C THR A 30 6.83 -11.02 -0.25
N VAL A 31 5.65 -10.39 -0.20
CA VAL A 31 5.21 -9.58 0.94
C VAL A 31 5.15 -10.43 2.21
N LYS A 32 4.54 -11.62 2.13
CA LYS A 32 4.49 -12.58 3.25
C LYS A 32 5.87 -13.03 3.67
N ALA A 33 6.74 -13.39 2.72
CA ALA A 33 8.10 -13.83 3.03
C ALA A 33 8.91 -12.75 3.76
N ILE A 34 8.73 -11.47 3.43
CA ILE A 34 9.35 -10.35 4.16
C ILE A 34 8.78 -10.25 5.57
N ALA A 35 7.45 -10.27 5.71
CA ALA A 35 6.79 -10.14 7.00
C ALA A 35 7.12 -11.31 7.96
N ASP A 36 7.19 -12.54 7.45
CA ASP A 36 7.53 -13.75 8.20
C ASP A 36 8.95 -13.72 8.77
N THR A 37 9.83 -12.86 8.24
CA THR A 37 11.19 -12.71 8.79
C THR A 37 11.20 -12.11 10.19
N GLU A 38 10.17 -11.32 10.54
CA GLU A 38 10.07 -10.49 11.76
C GLU A 38 11.28 -9.55 12.02
N ALA A 39 12.25 -9.51 11.11
CA ALA A 39 13.50 -8.75 11.22
C ALA A 39 13.55 -7.56 10.24
N LEU A 40 12.76 -7.64 9.17
CA LEU A 40 12.74 -6.68 8.07
C LEU A 40 11.43 -5.90 8.10
N ASP A 41 11.51 -4.61 8.41
CA ASP A 41 10.38 -3.70 8.25
C ASP A 41 10.30 -3.26 6.77
N CYS A 42 9.11 -2.93 6.27
CA CYS A 42 8.87 -2.74 4.83
C CYS A 42 8.25 -1.38 4.54
N TRP A 43 8.90 -0.62 3.66
CA TRP A 43 8.30 0.47 2.90
C TRP A 43 7.68 -0.11 1.64
N TYR A 44 6.35 -0.11 1.56
CA TYR A 44 5.61 -0.66 0.43
C TYR A 44 5.07 0.46 -0.46
N PHE A 45 5.59 0.58 -1.68
CA PHE A 45 5.31 1.68 -2.59
C PHE A 45 4.23 1.32 -3.60
N PHE A 46 2.96 1.40 -3.20
CA PHE A 46 1.86 0.90 -4.02
C PHE A 46 1.50 1.88 -5.17
N PRO A 47 1.62 1.48 -6.45
CA PRO A 47 1.40 2.38 -7.59
C PRO A 47 -0.10 2.53 -7.90
N LEU A 48 -0.74 3.56 -7.35
CA LEU A 48 -2.14 3.92 -7.63
C LEU A 48 -2.39 4.16 -9.13
N SER A 49 -1.46 4.84 -9.81
CA SER A 49 -1.57 5.08 -11.26
C SER A 49 -1.56 3.77 -12.08
N GLY A 50 -0.76 2.79 -11.65
CA GLY A 50 -0.75 1.44 -12.23
C GLY A 50 -2.05 0.69 -11.96
N LEU A 51 -2.65 0.91 -10.78
CA LEU A 51 -3.95 0.36 -10.44
C LEU A 51 -5.06 0.93 -11.34
N TYR A 52 -5.18 2.24 -11.51
CA TYR A 52 -6.24 2.84 -12.34
C TYR A 52 -6.20 2.39 -13.80
N ARG A 53 -5.01 2.09 -14.35
CA ARG A 53 -4.87 1.52 -15.70
C ARG A 53 -5.39 0.07 -15.78
N ASN A 54 -5.29 -0.67 -14.68
CA ASN A 54 -5.61 -2.09 -14.60
C ASN A 54 -6.98 -2.39 -13.97
N ALA A 55 -7.55 -1.49 -13.18
CA ALA A 55 -8.88 -1.55 -12.59
C ALA A 55 -9.75 -0.45 -13.22
N PRO A 56 -10.28 -0.66 -14.44
CA PRO A 56 -11.14 0.32 -15.09
C PRO A 56 -12.42 0.51 -14.26
N ARG A 57 -12.98 1.74 -14.27
CA ARG A 57 -14.27 2.05 -13.63
C ARG A 57 -15.41 1.14 -14.11
N ASP A 58 -15.35 0.76 -15.38
CA ASP A 58 -16.30 -0.17 -15.99
C ASP A 58 -15.81 -1.62 -15.78
N PRO A 59 -16.52 -2.44 -14.99
CA PRO A 59 -16.16 -3.83 -14.74
C PRO A 59 -16.06 -4.66 -16.02
N THR A 60 -16.79 -4.29 -17.09
CA THR A 60 -16.77 -5.03 -18.36
C THR A 60 -15.44 -4.88 -19.12
N LYS A 61 -14.66 -3.84 -18.81
CA LYS A 61 -13.33 -3.60 -19.41
C LYS A 61 -12.19 -4.29 -18.65
N LEU A 62 -12.51 -5.02 -17.59
CA LEU A 62 -11.55 -5.71 -16.75
C LEU A 62 -11.17 -7.06 -17.36
N SER A 63 -10.10 -7.08 -18.17
CA SER A 63 -9.60 -8.32 -18.78
C SER A 63 -9.02 -9.31 -17.76
N SER A 64 -9.01 -10.60 -18.08
CA SER A 64 -8.47 -11.66 -17.24
C SER A 64 -7.01 -11.44 -16.83
N GLY A 65 -6.18 -10.89 -17.71
CA GLY A 65 -4.78 -10.57 -17.40
C GLY A 65 -4.62 -9.45 -16.36
N LYS A 66 -5.51 -8.44 -16.40
CA LYS A 66 -5.53 -7.36 -15.40
C LYS A 66 -5.99 -7.89 -14.05
N GLN A 67 -7.02 -8.74 -14.06
CA GLN A 67 -7.50 -9.44 -12.86
C GLN A 67 -6.40 -10.26 -12.20
N ALA A 68 -5.71 -11.10 -12.97
CA ALA A 68 -4.64 -11.94 -12.46
C ALA A 68 -3.46 -11.12 -11.88
N SER A 69 -3.14 -9.97 -12.49
CA SER A 69 -2.09 -9.08 -12.00
C SER A 69 -2.45 -8.46 -10.65
N LEU A 70 -3.71 -8.04 -10.48
CA LEU A 70 -4.21 -7.48 -9.22
C LEU A 70 -4.33 -8.56 -8.14
N ASP A 71 -4.83 -9.74 -8.49
CA ASP A 71 -4.91 -10.88 -7.57
C ASP A 71 -3.51 -11.28 -7.07
N ARG A 72 -2.50 -11.23 -7.95
CA ARG A 72 -1.11 -11.54 -7.60
C ARG A 72 -0.51 -10.53 -6.61
N VAL A 73 -0.74 -9.24 -6.85
CA VAL A 73 -0.16 -8.16 -6.00
C VAL A 73 -0.88 -8.04 -4.67
N LEU A 74 -2.21 -8.19 -4.67
CA LEU A 74 -3.01 -8.08 -3.44
C LEU A 74 -3.03 -9.41 -2.67
N GLY A 75 -2.83 -10.53 -3.37
CA GLY A 75 -2.95 -11.88 -2.82
C GLY A 75 -4.40 -12.27 -2.50
N ALA A 76 -5.37 -11.64 -3.16
CA ALA A 76 -6.80 -11.83 -2.92
C ALA A 76 -7.61 -11.54 -4.18
N THR A 77 -8.87 -11.98 -4.19
CA THR A 77 -9.83 -11.75 -5.27
C THR A 77 -11.03 -10.89 -4.83
N ASP A 78 -11.22 -10.66 -3.54
CA ASP A 78 -12.37 -9.94 -2.95
C ASP A 78 -12.30 -8.42 -3.18
N TRP A 79 -11.17 -7.89 -3.64
CA TRP A 79 -11.01 -6.49 -4.03
C TRP A 79 -12.02 -6.06 -5.10
N ARG A 80 -12.47 -6.96 -5.98
CA ARG A 80 -13.40 -6.65 -7.07
C ARG A 80 -14.74 -6.19 -6.50
N GLU A 81 -15.32 -7.01 -5.64
CA GLU A 81 -16.57 -6.69 -4.96
C GLU A 81 -16.38 -5.40 -4.16
N ARG A 82 -15.31 -5.32 -3.36
CA ARG A 82 -15.06 -4.14 -2.54
C ARG A 82 -14.86 -2.86 -3.35
N TRP A 83 -14.25 -2.86 -4.53
CA TRP A 83 -14.04 -1.62 -5.29
C TRP A 83 -15.22 -1.26 -6.20
N TYR A 84 -15.93 -2.25 -6.74
CA TYR A 84 -17.03 -2.00 -7.67
C TYR A 84 -18.40 -1.84 -6.99
N ASP A 85 -18.53 -2.25 -5.72
CA ASP A 85 -19.77 -2.10 -4.94
C ASP A 85 -19.82 -0.79 -4.10
N HIS A 86 -18.80 0.08 -4.20
CA HIS A 86 -18.82 1.41 -3.58
C HIS A 86 -19.78 2.36 -4.31
N LYS A 87 -21.07 2.22 -4.03
CA LYS A 87 -22.12 3.15 -4.51
C LYS A 87 -22.27 4.43 -3.70
N ASN A 88 -21.51 4.66 -2.63
CA ASN A 88 -21.68 5.84 -1.80
C ASN A 88 -20.42 6.18 -1.02
N THR A 89 -19.81 7.33 -1.28
CA THR A 89 -19.14 8.10 -0.23
C THR A 89 -19.23 9.60 -0.52
N SER A 90 -19.42 10.34 0.56
CA SER A 90 -19.81 11.73 0.76
C SER A 90 -19.39 12.76 -0.30
N ARG A 91 -20.35 13.61 -0.67
CA ARG A 91 -20.11 14.91 -1.32
C ARG A 91 -19.52 15.89 -0.31
N ASP A 92 -18.37 16.46 -0.62
CA ASP A 92 -18.00 17.77 -0.07
C ASP A 92 -18.71 18.85 -0.89
N MET A 93 -19.27 19.88 -0.26
CA MET A 93 -20.15 20.88 -0.93
C MET A 93 -19.39 21.78 -1.92
N PHE A 94 -18.06 21.72 -1.93
CA PHE A 94 -17.18 22.62 -2.70
C PHE A 94 -16.24 21.88 -3.66
N GLU A 95 -16.35 20.56 -3.80
CA GLU A 95 -15.52 19.75 -4.70
C GLU A 95 -16.34 19.34 -5.93
N ASP A 96 -15.74 19.42 -7.13
CA ASP A 96 -16.35 18.91 -8.34
C ASP A 96 -16.71 17.42 -8.16
N ALA A 97 -17.90 17.02 -8.60
CA ALA A 97 -18.39 15.65 -8.41
C ALA A 97 -17.39 14.59 -8.90
N ASP A 98 -16.68 14.86 -10.00
CA ASP A 98 -15.68 13.96 -10.55
C ASP A 98 -14.41 13.83 -9.69
N GLN A 99 -14.02 14.90 -8.99
CA GLN A 99 -12.85 14.87 -8.10
C GLN A 99 -13.16 14.14 -6.79
N ALA A 100 -14.33 14.43 -6.20
CA ALA A 100 -14.81 13.77 -4.99
C ALA A 100 -14.92 12.24 -5.16
N ILE A 101 -15.47 11.78 -6.29
CA ILE A 101 -15.57 10.34 -6.59
C ILE A 101 -14.18 9.72 -6.75
N ARG A 102 -13.26 10.36 -7.47
CA ARG A 102 -11.90 9.85 -7.64
C ARG A 102 -11.17 9.73 -6.30
N ARG A 103 -11.32 10.72 -5.43
CA ARG A 103 -10.72 10.70 -4.09
C ARG A 103 -11.29 9.56 -3.24
N ALA A 104 -12.62 9.41 -3.19
CA ALA A 104 -13.27 8.31 -2.49
C ALA A 104 -12.78 6.93 -2.97
N ASP A 105 -12.57 6.77 -4.29
CA ASP A 105 -11.97 5.55 -4.85
C ASP A 105 -10.55 5.31 -4.31
N VAL A 106 -9.69 6.35 -4.30
CA VAL A 106 -8.32 6.24 -3.77
C VAL A 106 -8.35 5.83 -2.29
N ASP A 107 -9.19 6.49 -1.48
CA ASP A 107 -9.31 6.22 -0.04
C ASP A 107 -9.72 4.77 0.22
N ALA A 108 -10.68 4.25 -0.55
CA ALA A 108 -11.12 2.86 -0.46
C ALA A 108 -10.02 1.87 -0.84
N ILE A 109 -9.29 2.15 -1.92
CA ILE A 109 -8.14 1.34 -2.37
C ILE A 109 -7.05 1.30 -1.29
N GLU A 110 -6.65 2.45 -0.76
CA GLU A 110 -5.59 2.52 0.24
C GLU A 110 -5.94 1.80 1.52
N ARG A 111 -7.18 1.96 1.98
CA ARG A 111 -7.71 1.24 3.13
C ARG A 111 -7.65 -0.27 2.90
N TYR A 112 -8.07 -0.73 1.73
CA TYR A 112 -7.96 -2.15 1.37
C TYR A 112 -6.50 -2.63 1.38
N VAL A 113 -5.58 -1.90 0.74
CA VAL A 113 -4.14 -2.27 0.74
C VAL A 113 -3.57 -2.29 2.15
N LYS A 114 -3.94 -1.32 3.01
CA LYS A 114 -3.55 -1.31 4.41
C LYS A 114 -4.06 -2.54 5.15
N GLU A 115 -5.33 -2.88 5.02
CA GLU A 115 -5.92 -4.09 5.60
C GLU A 115 -5.17 -5.33 5.14
N ARG A 116 -4.86 -5.43 3.85
CA ARG A 116 -4.05 -6.52 3.29
C ARG A 116 -2.69 -6.61 3.95
N LEU A 117 -1.95 -5.49 4.05
CA LEU A 117 -0.64 -5.48 4.71
C LEU A 117 -0.74 -5.88 6.19
N GLN A 118 -1.80 -5.47 6.89
CA GLN A 118 -2.05 -5.86 8.28
C GLN A 118 -2.27 -7.37 8.44
N THR A 119 -2.77 -8.06 7.40
CA THR A 119 -2.87 -9.54 7.43
C THR A 119 -1.51 -10.24 7.39
N ALA A 120 -0.45 -9.57 6.89
CA ALA A 120 0.89 -10.14 6.78
C ALA A 120 1.83 -9.65 7.90
N PHE A 121 1.83 -8.35 8.19
CA PHE A 121 2.76 -7.73 9.14
C PHE A 121 2.18 -7.69 10.56
N LYS A 122 2.75 -8.48 11.47
CA LYS A 122 2.26 -8.67 12.83
C LYS A 122 2.54 -7.49 13.80
N GLY A 123 3.45 -6.58 13.44
CA GLY A 123 3.81 -5.44 14.28
C GLY A 123 2.82 -4.30 14.19
N ALA A 124 2.87 -3.57 13.08
CA ALA A 124 1.97 -2.44 12.80
C ALA A 124 2.01 -2.09 11.30
N VAL A 125 0.95 -1.45 10.81
CA VAL A 125 0.94 -0.82 9.48
C VAL A 125 0.42 0.60 9.65
N LEU A 126 1.26 1.58 9.32
CA LEU A 126 0.95 3.00 9.46
C LEU A 126 0.05 3.48 8.31
N ASP A 127 -0.59 4.64 8.53
CA ASP A 127 -1.33 5.31 7.46
C ASP A 127 -0.42 5.72 6.31
N PRO A 128 -0.86 5.54 5.05
CA PRO A 128 -0.02 5.85 3.91
C PRO A 128 0.25 7.34 3.75
N VAL A 129 1.28 7.63 2.96
CA VAL A 129 1.48 8.96 2.37
C VAL A 129 1.29 8.86 0.85
N ARG A 130 0.29 9.59 0.35
CA ARG A 130 0.07 9.78 -1.08
C ARG A 130 1.17 10.64 -1.66
N LEU A 131 1.75 10.20 -2.78
CA LEU A 131 2.63 11.01 -3.60
C LEU A 131 1.83 11.54 -4.80
N HIS A 132 1.86 12.85 -4.99
CA HIS A 132 1.19 13.54 -6.09
C HIS A 132 2.20 14.02 -7.12
N HIS A 133 1.82 14.01 -8.40
CA HIS A 133 2.49 14.84 -9.40
C HIS A 133 2.06 16.30 -9.24
N LYS A 134 2.93 17.25 -9.62
CA LYS A 134 2.62 18.68 -9.55
C LYS A 134 1.29 19.07 -10.23
N ASN A 135 0.89 18.38 -11.30
CA ASN A 135 -0.34 18.64 -12.08
C ASN A 135 -1.04 17.36 -12.56
N GLY A 136 -0.94 16.24 -11.82
CA GLY A 136 -1.42 14.94 -12.31
C GLY A 136 -2.08 14.08 -11.24
N PRO A 137 -2.75 12.97 -11.64
CA PRO A 137 -3.39 12.05 -10.70
C PRO A 137 -2.36 11.48 -9.70
N PRO A 138 -2.80 11.02 -8.51
CA PRO A 138 -1.94 10.41 -7.51
C PRO A 138 -1.04 9.34 -8.12
N LEU A 139 0.27 9.46 -7.91
CA LEU A 139 1.27 8.58 -8.50
C LEU A 139 1.24 7.21 -7.79
N ALA A 140 1.37 7.25 -6.46
CA ALA A 140 1.54 6.10 -5.60
C ALA A 140 1.23 6.43 -4.13
N SER A 141 1.02 5.40 -3.33
CA SER A 141 0.86 5.49 -1.88
C SER A 141 1.95 4.70 -1.20
N LEU A 142 2.70 5.38 -0.34
CA LEU A 142 3.79 4.79 0.44
C LEU A 142 3.27 4.33 1.80
N PHE A 143 3.32 3.03 2.05
CA PHE A 143 2.97 2.41 3.33
C PHE A 143 4.23 2.02 4.10
N PHE A 144 4.16 2.06 5.43
CA PHE A 144 5.19 1.48 6.29
C PHE A 144 4.60 0.36 7.13
N ALA A 145 5.20 -0.83 7.04
CA ALA A 145 4.75 -2.04 7.70
C ALA A 145 5.88 -2.64 8.55
N VAL A 146 5.60 -2.81 9.84
CA VAL A 146 6.54 -3.33 10.84
C VAL A 146 6.31 -4.83 11.00
N SER A 147 7.35 -5.62 10.76
CA SER A 147 7.25 -7.08 10.84
C SER A 147 7.41 -7.59 12.27
N ASN A 148 8.14 -6.86 13.11
CA ASN A 148 8.39 -7.26 14.51
C ASN A 148 7.17 -6.99 15.41
N PRO A 149 6.59 -8.01 16.06
CA PRO A 149 5.43 -7.85 16.94
C PRO A 149 5.77 -7.25 18.32
N SER A 150 7.05 -7.11 18.67
CA SER A 150 7.48 -6.61 19.98
C SER A 150 7.05 -5.15 20.21
N PRO A 151 6.33 -4.82 21.30
CA PRO A 151 5.82 -3.45 21.52
C PRO A 151 6.91 -2.36 21.51
N PRO A 152 8.11 -2.55 22.12
CA PRO A 152 9.20 -1.60 22.00
C PRO A 152 9.68 -1.37 20.56
N ALA A 153 9.71 -2.43 19.74
CA ALA A 153 10.11 -2.34 18.33
C ALA A 153 9.08 -1.57 17.51
N VAL A 154 7.79 -1.89 17.71
CA VAL A 154 6.67 -1.17 17.08
C VAL A 154 6.69 0.30 17.45
N ALA A 155 6.88 0.64 18.73
CA ALA A 155 6.93 2.03 19.17
C ALA A 155 8.09 2.81 18.54
N LEU A 156 9.29 2.21 18.48
CA LEU A 156 10.46 2.85 17.87
C LEU A 156 10.27 3.05 16.36
N ALA A 157 9.88 2.00 15.64
CA ALA A 157 9.68 2.02 14.20
C ALA A 157 8.57 3.01 13.81
N THR A 158 7.48 3.06 14.58
CA THR A 158 6.38 4.01 14.36
C THR A 158 6.85 5.45 14.53
N ARG A 159 7.68 5.77 15.54
CA ARG A 159 8.24 7.13 15.70
C ARG A 159 9.12 7.52 14.53
N MET A 160 10.04 6.65 14.11
CA MET A 160 10.94 6.90 12.98
C MET A 160 10.16 7.12 11.68
N ALA A 161 9.24 6.21 11.36
CA ALA A 161 8.42 6.30 10.16
C ALA A 161 7.51 7.53 10.19
N SER A 162 6.86 7.83 11.32
CA SER A 162 6.03 9.03 11.45
C SER A 162 6.81 10.32 11.20
N HIS A 163 8.06 10.40 11.65
CA HIS A 163 8.94 11.55 11.38
C HIS A 163 9.31 11.68 9.89
N ILE A 164 9.60 10.56 9.22
CA ILE A 164 9.86 10.54 7.77
C ILE A 164 8.61 10.93 6.99
N LEU A 165 7.46 10.36 7.35
CA LEU A 165 6.19 10.62 6.68
C LEU A 165 5.71 12.06 6.89
N SER A 166 5.89 12.65 8.07
CA SER A 166 5.56 14.06 8.32
C SER A 166 6.46 15.01 7.53
N SER A 167 7.75 14.68 7.41
CA SER A 167 8.70 15.42 6.58
C SER A 167 8.39 15.29 5.09
N GLY A 168 7.97 14.10 4.64
CA GLY A 168 7.49 13.88 3.27
C GLY A 168 6.24 14.69 2.95
N ARG A 169 5.24 14.69 3.85
CA ARG A 169 4.01 15.49 3.70
C ARG A 169 4.32 16.98 3.57
N SER A 170 5.18 17.53 4.42
CA SER A 170 5.54 18.95 4.36
C SER A 170 6.27 19.34 3.07
N SER A 171 7.06 18.43 2.49
CA SER A 171 7.74 18.65 1.21
C SER A 171 6.78 18.71 0.01
N GLN A 172 5.63 18.03 0.07
CA GLN A 172 4.61 18.10 -0.97
C GLN A 172 3.73 19.35 -0.87
N THR A 173 3.56 19.91 0.32
CA THR A 173 2.76 21.13 0.53
C THR A 173 3.51 22.40 0.08
N ARG A 174 4.85 22.36 0.04
CA ARG A 174 5.65 23.48 -0.50
C ARG A 174 5.57 23.51 -2.03
N SER A 175 4.53 24.16 -2.53
CA SER A 175 4.58 24.77 -3.87
C SER A 175 5.78 25.73 -3.89
N ARG A 176 6.74 25.46 -4.77
CA ARG A 176 7.73 26.44 -5.21
C ARG A 176 7.12 27.26 -6.33
#